data_AF-A0A6P7FLJ7-F1
#
_entry.id   AF-A0A6P7FLJ7-F1
#
_cell.length_a   1.000
_cell.length_b   1.000
_cell.length_c   1.000
_cell.angle_alpha   90.00
_cell.angle_beta   90.00
_cell.angle_gamma   90.00
#
_symmetry.space_group_name_H-M   'P 1'
#
loop_
_entity.id
_entity.type
_entity.pdbx_description
1 polymer ?
#
loop_
_entity_poly.entity_id
_entity_poly.type
_entity_poly.pdbx_seq_one_letter_code
_entity_poly.pdbx_strand_id
1 'polypeptide(L)'
;MLKCTVLVAFLVLLEHTCSGRYLQTCGPNDNEKTIFNQTDYSVIGPPLLYHDVESVLELLRKPEYKTNIYVQQLLEQYHQAKDRDQQIEAPGNSKKYPLIVIEGMSGTGKTTVSTALINKLNGKQIHSPPKEVKALRAALRNTTELDMAYQAIGNYIGGLEVQRMLRDSPVVMDRYWHSYAALAISTAVNNYPDQYQFPPKGDKVYDWPEDLLKPDIVLLLSVDEDIRQQRLNKRRKAHGVIEKPESFTKFLKKCPLFLSHMLTAYKRMHNPGVVVIDGNPTVEEVLNSIYSKVKPLIKKSQP
;
A
#
# COMPACT_ATOMS: atom_id res chain seq x y z
N MET A 1 -26.98 -5.73 29.51
CA MET A 1 -26.09 -4.56 29.54
C MET A 1 -24.69 -5.01 30.00
N LEU A 2 -23.87 -5.53 29.10
CA LEU A 2 -22.44 -5.70 29.32
C LEU A 2 -21.75 -4.93 28.18
N LYS A 3 -21.06 -3.86 28.57
CA LYS A 3 -20.59 -2.78 27.69
C LYS A 3 -19.34 -3.20 26.93
N CYS A 4 -19.28 -2.73 25.68
CA CYS A 4 -18.14 -2.69 24.76
C CYS A 4 -16.84 -2.27 25.44
N THR A 5 -15.91 -3.20 25.66
CA THR A 5 -14.53 -2.84 26.08
C THR A 5 -13.43 -3.59 25.31
N VAL A 6 -13.76 -4.45 24.33
CA VAL A 6 -12.75 -5.28 23.64
C VAL A 6 -12.38 -4.75 22.24
N LEU A 7 -13.04 -3.70 21.72
CA LEU A 7 -12.84 -3.25 20.33
C LEU A 7 -11.86 -2.07 20.13
N VAL A 8 -11.21 -1.57 21.20
CA VAL A 8 -10.46 -0.29 21.15
C VAL A 8 -8.95 -0.46 20.91
N ALA A 9 -8.40 -1.68 21.06
CA ALA A 9 -6.96 -1.90 20.94
C ALA A 9 -6.44 -2.17 19.50
N PHE A 10 -7.31 -2.46 18.53
CA PHE A 10 -6.87 -2.94 17.20
C PHE A 10 -6.61 -1.86 16.14
N LEU A 11 -7.03 -0.61 16.37
CA LEU A 11 -6.88 0.49 15.40
C LEU A 11 -5.60 1.32 15.55
N VAL A 12 -4.85 1.16 16.64
CA VAL A 12 -3.65 1.96 16.95
C VAL A 12 -2.43 1.57 16.11
N LEU A 13 -2.38 0.34 15.59
CA LEU A 13 -1.24 -0.16 14.81
C LEU A 13 -1.21 0.29 13.33
N LEU A 14 -2.16 1.10 12.86
CA LEU A 14 -2.13 1.65 11.50
C LEU A 14 -1.45 3.04 11.41
N GLU A 15 -1.17 3.72 12.53
CA GLU A 15 -0.69 5.11 12.52
C GLU A 15 0.71 5.35 13.10
N HIS A 16 1.31 4.37 13.80
CA HIS A 16 2.71 4.50 14.26
C HIS A 16 3.76 4.25 13.15
N THR A 17 3.33 4.07 11.90
CA THR A 17 4.15 3.53 10.81
C THR A 17 4.80 4.57 9.90
N CYS A 18 4.70 5.84 10.26
CA CYS A 18 5.22 6.96 9.49
C CYS A 18 6.27 7.74 10.30
N SER A 19 7.37 7.05 10.65
CA SER A 19 8.56 7.65 11.28
C SER A 19 9.73 7.74 10.30
N GLY A 20 9.96 8.95 9.78
CA GLY A 20 11.20 9.74 9.78
C GLY A 20 12.53 9.25 9.25
N ARG A 21 12.80 7.96 9.17
CA ARG A 21 14.15 7.49 8.79
C ARG A 21 14.45 7.56 7.30
N TYR A 22 13.43 7.76 6.45
CA TYR A 22 13.59 7.76 4.99
C TYR A 22 13.50 9.12 4.33
N LEU A 23 13.45 10.16 5.13
CA LEU A 23 13.09 11.48 4.69
C LEU A 23 14.24 12.41 5.01
N GLN A 24 15.22 12.47 4.09
CA GLN A 24 16.24 13.51 4.15
C GLN A 24 15.54 14.88 4.10
N THR A 25 16.11 15.84 4.83
CA THR A 25 15.63 17.21 4.86
C THR A 25 15.55 17.77 3.45
N CYS A 26 14.42 18.38 3.09
CA CYS A 26 14.30 19.12 1.83
C CYS A 26 15.41 20.18 1.73
N GLY A 27 16.37 19.98 0.83
CA GLY A 27 17.47 20.90 0.54
C GLY A 27 18.57 20.21 -0.28
N PRO A 28 19.28 20.93 -1.18
CA PRO A 28 20.42 20.37 -1.90
C PRO A 28 21.57 20.22 -0.91
N ASN A 29 21.86 19.00 -0.49
CA ASN A 29 23.14 18.71 0.16
C ASN A 29 24.13 18.32 -0.93
N ASP A 30 24.94 19.30 -1.34
CA ASP A 30 26.20 19.07 -2.02
C ASP A 30 27.05 18.11 -1.16
N ASN A 31 27.26 16.88 -1.64
CA ASN A 31 28.57 16.24 -1.75
C ASN A 31 28.45 14.78 -2.24
N GLU A 32 29.36 14.46 -3.17
CA GLU A 32 29.62 13.17 -3.84
C GLU A 32 28.68 12.76 -5.00
N LYS A 33 29.03 13.30 -6.17
CA LYS A 33 28.58 12.84 -7.49
C LYS A 33 29.17 11.46 -7.79
N THR A 34 28.34 10.43 -7.71
CA THR A 34 28.60 9.16 -8.41
C THR A 34 27.63 9.10 -9.59
N ILE A 35 28.18 9.20 -10.80
CA ILE A 35 27.43 9.11 -12.06
C ILE A 35 27.18 7.63 -12.33
N PHE A 36 25.94 7.17 -12.18
CA PHE A 36 25.54 5.83 -12.61
C PHE A 36 25.11 5.89 -14.09
N ASN A 37 25.90 5.26 -14.95
CA ASN A 37 25.60 5.11 -16.38
C ASN A 37 24.35 4.24 -16.58
N GLN A 38 23.52 4.66 -17.54
CA GLN A 38 22.37 3.91 -18.05
C GLN A 38 22.83 2.59 -18.68
N THR A 39 22.66 1.48 -17.96
CA THR A 39 22.30 0.12 -18.46
C THR A 39 22.36 -0.86 -17.27
N ASP A 40 21.43 -1.80 -17.22
CA ASP A 40 21.18 -2.83 -16.19
C ASP A 40 20.48 -2.40 -14.88
N TYR A 41 19.19 -2.77 -14.78
CA TYR A 41 18.33 -2.61 -13.60
C TYR A 41 18.66 -3.59 -12.44
N SER A 42 19.85 -4.21 -12.43
CA SER A 42 20.18 -5.30 -11.51
C SER A 42 21.09 -4.92 -10.32
N VAL A 43 21.21 -3.64 -9.97
CA VAL A 43 21.81 -3.20 -8.70
C VAL A 43 20.96 -2.05 -8.17
N ILE A 44 19.94 -2.36 -7.37
CA ILE A 44 18.70 -1.58 -7.21
C ILE A 44 18.95 -0.10 -6.87
N GLY A 45 19.01 0.73 -7.92
CA GLY A 45 19.00 2.18 -7.83
C GLY A 45 17.59 2.71 -7.53
N PRO A 46 17.45 4.02 -7.25
CA PRO A 46 16.15 4.64 -7.08
C PRO A 46 15.28 4.51 -8.36
N PRO A 47 13.97 4.19 -8.26
CA PRO A 47 13.25 3.92 -7.03
C PRO A 47 13.42 2.46 -6.61
N LEU A 48 13.44 2.22 -5.29
CA LEU A 48 13.38 0.87 -4.72
C LEU A 48 11.97 0.29 -4.89
N LEU A 49 11.64 -0.06 -6.14
CA LEU A 49 10.36 -0.55 -6.62
C LEU A 49 10.55 -1.93 -7.27
N TYR A 50 9.94 -2.96 -6.70
CA TYR A 50 9.96 -4.31 -7.26
C TYR A 50 8.73 -4.56 -8.13
N HIS A 51 8.98 -5.09 -9.33
CA HIS A 51 7.97 -5.45 -10.34
C HIS A 51 7.77 -6.96 -10.51
N ASP A 52 8.44 -7.76 -9.69
CA ASP A 52 8.27 -9.21 -9.62
C ASP A 52 8.68 -9.70 -8.22
N VAL A 53 8.18 -10.88 -7.84
CA VAL A 53 8.44 -11.46 -6.52
C VAL A 53 9.86 -11.98 -6.38
N GLU A 54 10.48 -12.46 -7.45
CA GLU A 54 11.81 -13.07 -7.39
C GLU A 54 12.85 -12.03 -7.04
N SER A 55 12.81 -10.84 -7.63
CA SER A 55 13.66 -9.70 -7.28
C SER A 55 13.58 -9.33 -5.79
N VAL A 56 12.39 -9.42 -5.17
CA VAL A 56 12.22 -9.21 -3.73
C VAL A 56 12.85 -10.34 -2.93
N LEU A 57 12.66 -11.59 -3.37
CA LEU A 57 13.18 -12.77 -2.69
C LEU A 57 14.70 -12.86 -2.78
N GLU A 58 15.31 -12.52 -3.91
CA GLU A 58 16.76 -12.42 -4.09
C GLU A 58 17.37 -11.47 -3.06
N LEU A 59 16.75 -10.30 -2.88
CA LEU A 59 17.15 -9.37 -1.83
C LEU A 59 17.05 -10.01 -0.43
N LEU A 60 15.89 -10.55 -0.08
CA LEU A 60 15.64 -11.10 1.26
C LEU A 60 16.52 -12.34 1.56
N ARG A 61 17.09 -12.99 0.52
CA ARG A 61 18.01 -14.12 0.62
C ARG A 61 19.49 -13.73 0.63
N LYS A 62 19.84 -12.44 0.51
CA LYS A 62 21.24 -11.99 0.61
C LYS A 62 21.91 -12.49 1.90
N PRO A 63 23.22 -12.82 1.89
CA PRO A 63 23.92 -13.36 3.05
C PRO A 63 23.78 -12.53 4.34
N GLU A 64 23.71 -11.20 4.21
CA GLU A 64 23.51 -10.26 5.32
C GLU A 64 22.17 -10.42 6.06
N TYR A 65 21.13 -10.96 5.40
CA TYR A 65 19.82 -11.20 5.99
C TYR A 65 19.58 -12.66 6.40
N LYS A 66 20.53 -13.56 6.11
CA LYS A 66 20.40 -15.00 6.38
C LYS A 66 20.13 -15.33 7.85
N THR A 67 20.72 -14.59 8.78
CA THR A 67 20.55 -14.78 10.23
C THR A 67 19.50 -13.84 10.85
N ASN A 68 18.89 -12.96 10.06
CA ASN A 68 17.87 -12.04 10.54
C ASN A 68 16.54 -12.79 10.75
N ILE A 69 16.20 -13.06 12.00
CA ILE A 69 15.00 -13.83 12.38
C ILE A 69 13.69 -13.26 11.80
N TYR A 70 13.59 -11.94 11.67
CA TYR A 70 12.38 -11.29 11.15
C TYR A 70 12.25 -11.45 9.64
N VAL A 71 13.39 -11.48 8.92
CA VAL A 71 13.41 -11.80 7.49
C VAL A 71 13.03 -13.27 7.27
N GLN A 72 13.56 -14.18 8.09
CA GLN A 72 13.20 -15.60 8.00
C GLN A 72 11.71 -15.82 8.28
N GLN A 73 11.14 -15.18 9.29
CA GLN A 73 9.69 -15.22 9.55
C GLN A 73 8.86 -14.65 8.38
N LEU A 74 9.33 -13.58 7.74
CA LEU A 74 8.65 -12.98 6.58
C LEU A 74 8.65 -13.93 5.37
N LEU A 75 9.80 -14.55 5.08
CA LEU A 75 9.93 -15.54 4.02
C LEU A 75 9.04 -16.76 4.30
N GLU A 76 9.01 -17.23 5.55
CA GLU A 76 8.12 -18.32 5.96
C GLU A 76 6.65 -17.99 5.69
N GLN A 77 6.18 -16.78 6.06
CA GLN A 77 4.81 -16.36 5.79
C GLN A 77 4.49 -16.33 4.29
N TYR A 78 5.45 -15.91 3.45
CA TYR A 78 5.30 -15.98 1.99
C TYR A 78 5.18 -17.42 1.48
N HIS A 79 6.06 -18.31 1.91
CA HIS A 79 6.01 -19.72 1.50
C HIS A 79 4.70 -20.39 1.93
N GLN A 80 4.27 -20.16 3.18
CA GLN A 80 2.98 -20.67 3.66
C GLN A 80 1.79 -20.13 2.85
N ALA A 81 1.81 -18.85 2.45
CA ALA A 81 0.77 -18.29 1.61
C ALA A 81 0.75 -18.93 0.21
N LYS A 82 1.93 -19.17 -0.38
CA LYS A 82 2.10 -19.79 -1.69
C LYS A 82 1.64 -21.25 -1.70
N ASP A 83 2.06 -22.04 -0.73
CA ASP A 83 1.68 -23.46 -0.61
C ASP A 83 0.15 -23.61 -0.48
N ARG A 84 -0.47 -22.73 0.32
CA ARG A 84 -1.93 -22.71 0.48
C ARG A 84 -2.67 -22.30 -0.78
N ASP A 85 -2.08 -21.52 -1.67
CA ASP A 85 -2.71 -21.14 -2.95
C ASP A 85 -2.62 -22.30 -3.97
N GLN A 86 -1.45 -22.94 -4.06
CA GLN A 86 -1.20 -24.09 -4.94
C GLN A 86 -2.10 -25.30 -4.65
N GLN A 87 -2.42 -25.55 -3.38
CA GLN A 87 -3.35 -26.62 -2.98
C GLN A 87 -4.75 -26.49 -3.59
N ILE A 88 -5.06 -25.35 -4.18
CA ILE A 88 -6.40 -24.98 -4.58
C ILE A 88 -6.53 -24.87 -6.12
N GLU A 89 -5.46 -25.04 -6.88
CA GLU A 89 -5.47 -25.03 -8.35
C GLU A 89 -6.08 -26.30 -9.00
N ALA A 90 -7.10 -26.90 -8.40
CA ALA A 90 -7.91 -27.93 -9.07
C ALA A 90 -8.71 -27.32 -10.24
N PRO A 91 -8.88 -28.00 -11.38
CA PRO A 91 -9.58 -27.46 -12.56
C PRO A 91 -11.03 -27.06 -12.20
N GLY A 92 -11.40 -25.80 -12.46
CA GLY A 92 -12.73 -25.23 -12.12
C GLY A 92 -12.72 -24.07 -11.11
N ASN A 93 -11.55 -23.66 -10.62
CA ASN A 93 -11.38 -22.70 -9.53
C ASN A 93 -11.08 -21.25 -9.96
N SER A 94 -11.76 -20.77 -11.00
CA SER A 94 -11.60 -19.40 -11.49
C SER A 94 -12.13 -18.37 -10.48
N LYS A 95 -11.45 -17.22 -10.41
CA LYS A 95 -11.93 -15.99 -9.77
C LYS A 95 -13.39 -15.72 -10.18
N LYS A 96 -14.31 -15.67 -9.22
CA LYS A 96 -15.74 -15.40 -9.48
C LYS A 96 -16.12 -13.97 -9.15
N TYR A 97 -15.57 -13.43 -8.07
CA TYR A 97 -15.89 -12.12 -7.53
C TYR A 97 -14.75 -11.12 -7.74
N PRO A 98 -15.03 -9.80 -7.69
CA PRO A 98 -14.01 -8.80 -7.94
C PRO A 98 -13.12 -8.54 -6.72
N LEU A 99 -11.86 -8.25 -7.01
CA LEU A 99 -10.92 -7.58 -6.13
C LEU A 99 -11.02 -6.07 -6.35
N ILE A 100 -11.39 -5.37 -5.28
CA ILE A 100 -11.56 -3.91 -5.24
C ILE A 100 -10.47 -3.36 -4.34
N VAL A 101 -9.59 -2.51 -4.87
CA VAL A 101 -8.57 -1.83 -4.05
C VAL A 101 -9.02 -0.42 -3.73
N ILE A 102 -8.93 -0.03 -2.46
CA ILE A 102 -9.14 1.35 -2.02
C ILE A 102 -7.80 1.95 -1.64
N GLU A 103 -7.39 2.97 -2.41
CA GLU A 103 -6.16 3.73 -2.24
C GLU A 103 -6.43 5.13 -1.67
N GLY A 104 -5.35 5.80 -1.24
CA GLY A 104 -5.40 7.19 -0.76
C GLY A 104 -4.52 7.46 0.45
N MET A 105 -4.34 8.74 0.77
CA MET A 105 -3.47 9.18 1.87
C MET A 105 -4.01 8.83 3.26
N SER A 106 -3.17 8.92 4.30
CA SER A 106 -3.67 8.77 5.68
C SER A 106 -4.67 9.89 5.99
N GLY A 107 -5.76 9.58 6.68
CA GLY A 107 -6.82 10.53 7.00
C GLY A 107 -7.89 10.72 5.90
N THR A 108 -7.81 10.02 4.76
CA THR A 108 -8.83 10.13 3.69
C THR A 108 -10.10 9.32 3.96
N GLY A 109 -10.13 8.49 5.00
CA GLY A 109 -11.32 7.69 5.37
C GLY A 109 -11.37 6.28 4.77
N LYS A 110 -10.28 5.79 4.15
CA LYS A 110 -10.22 4.44 3.53
C LYS A 110 -10.80 3.33 4.40
N THR A 111 -10.32 3.18 5.63
CA THR A 111 -10.79 2.11 6.53
C THR A 111 -12.29 2.20 6.80
N THR A 112 -12.80 3.41 7.09
CA THR A 112 -14.23 3.65 7.33
C THR A 112 -15.08 3.24 6.12
N VAL A 113 -14.67 3.69 4.93
CA VAL A 113 -15.42 3.43 3.70
C VAL A 113 -15.29 1.98 3.23
N SER A 114 -14.11 1.36 3.41
CA SER A 114 -13.87 -0.05 3.11
C SER A 114 -14.76 -0.95 3.97
N THR A 115 -14.84 -0.68 5.28
CA THR A 115 -15.71 -1.42 6.20
C THR A 115 -17.19 -1.24 5.85
N ALA A 116 -17.61 -0.02 5.49
CA ALA A 116 -19.00 0.20 5.06
C ALA A 116 -19.30 -0.52 3.72
N LEU A 117 -18.33 -0.56 2.80
CA LEU A 117 -18.47 -1.22 1.51
C LEU A 117 -18.58 -2.74 1.65
N ILE A 118 -17.73 -3.39 2.46
CA ILE A 118 -17.82 -4.84 2.64
C ILE A 118 -19.14 -5.27 3.28
N ASN A 119 -19.68 -4.48 4.22
CA ASN A 119 -21.00 -4.73 4.80
C ASN A 119 -22.10 -4.65 3.74
N LYS A 120 -22.00 -3.70 2.80
CA LYS A 120 -22.94 -3.57 1.68
C LYS A 120 -22.81 -4.69 0.65
N LEU A 121 -21.62 -5.27 0.50
CA LEU A 121 -21.31 -6.31 -0.50
C LEU A 121 -21.38 -7.74 0.06
N ASN A 122 -21.56 -7.92 1.37
CA ASN A 122 -21.29 -9.19 2.06
C ASN A 122 -19.90 -9.75 1.69
N GLY A 123 -18.92 -8.84 1.62
CA GLY A 123 -17.55 -9.11 1.18
C GLY A 123 -16.57 -9.32 2.33
N LYS A 124 -15.30 -9.55 1.97
CA LYS A 124 -14.17 -9.63 2.93
C LYS A 124 -13.29 -8.40 2.81
N GLN A 125 -12.73 -7.94 3.93
CA GLN A 125 -11.76 -6.85 3.96
C GLN A 125 -10.36 -7.42 4.23
N ILE A 126 -9.39 -6.99 3.42
CA ILE A 126 -7.97 -7.29 3.59
C ILE A 126 -7.19 -5.97 3.68
N HIS A 127 -6.09 -5.96 4.43
CA HIS A 127 -5.17 -4.83 4.51
C HIS A 127 -3.84 -5.21 3.89
N SER A 128 -3.18 -4.28 3.20
CA SER A 128 -1.77 -4.45 2.82
C SER A 128 -0.84 -3.62 3.72
N PRO A 129 0.19 -4.23 4.34
CA PRO A 129 0.49 -5.67 4.34
C PRO A 129 -0.50 -6.46 5.24
N PRO A 130 -0.66 -7.79 5.01
CA PRO A 130 -1.57 -8.66 5.79
C PRO A 130 -1.27 -8.67 7.29
N LYS A 131 -2.28 -9.03 8.09
CA LYS A 131 -2.21 -8.99 9.56
C LYS A 131 -1.10 -9.91 10.11
N GLU A 132 -0.84 -11.00 9.41
CA GLU A 132 0.11 -12.06 9.69
C GLU A 132 1.55 -11.52 9.75
N VAL A 133 1.88 -10.56 8.87
CA VAL A 133 3.22 -9.96 8.80
C VAL A 133 3.28 -8.56 9.40
N LYS A 134 2.16 -8.06 9.93
CA LYS A 134 2.08 -6.69 10.48
C LYS A 134 2.99 -6.50 11.70
N ALA A 135 3.13 -7.53 12.54
CA ALA A 135 4.00 -7.49 13.72
C ALA A 135 5.50 -7.37 13.36
N LEU A 136 5.91 -7.87 12.18
CA LEU A 136 7.29 -7.84 11.72
C LEU A 136 7.76 -6.43 11.32
N ARG A 137 6.81 -5.53 11.00
CA ARG A 137 7.10 -4.21 10.45
C ARG A 137 8.10 -3.41 11.28
N ALA A 138 7.95 -3.39 12.60
CA ALA A 138 8.80 -2.57 13.46
C ALA A 138 10.28 -3.00 13.37
N ALA A 139 10.52 -4.31 13.30
CA ALA A 139 11.86 -4.89 13.26
C ALA A 139 12.51 -4.83 11.87
N LEU A 140 11.70 -4.87 10.81
CA LEU A 140 12.18 -4.84 9.41
C LEU A 140 12.42 -3.42 8.87
N ARG A 141 12.09 -2.37 9.62
CA ARG A 141 12.36 -0.96 9.26
C ARG A 141 13.78 -0.51 9.59
N ASN A 142 14.76 -1.39 9.37
CA ASN A 142 16.16 -1.09 9.65
C ASN A 142 16.80 -0.25 8.54
N THR A 143 16.59 -0.63 7.27
CA THR A 143 17.12 0.04 6.07
C THR A 143 15.97 0.35 5.10
N THR A 144 16.19 1.31 4.18
CA THR A 144 15.17 1.65 3.15
C THR A 144 14.91 0.46 2.23
N GLU A 145 15.97 -0.23 1.85
CA GLU A 145 15.91 -1.44 1.04
C GLU A 145 15.03 -2.51 1.70
N LEU A 146 15.24 -2.77 3.00
CA LEU A 146 14.47 -3.78 3.73
C LEU A 146 13.01 -3.37 3.99
N ASP A 147 12.71 -2.10 4.25
CA ASP A 147 11.32 -1.63 4.39
C ASP A 147 10.57 -1.70 3.04
N MET A 148 11.24 -1.38 1.92
CA MET A 148 10.64 -1.51 0.60
C MET A 148 10.42 -2.97 0.21
N ALA A 149 11.36 -3.86 0.56
CA ALA A 149 11.20 -5.31 0.39
C ALA A 149 10.04 -5.86 1.22
N TYR A 150 9.91 -5.43 2.48
CA TYR A 150 8.80 -5.78 3.36
C TYR A 150 7.45 -5.35 2.76
N GLN A 151 7.38 -4.13 2.22
CA GLN A 151 6.17 -3.61 1.58
C GLN A 151 5.83 -4.38 0.30
N ALA A 152 6.83 -4.71 -0.52
CA ALA A 152 6.64 -5.47 -1.75
C ALA A 152 6.20 -6.92 -1.47
N ILE A 153 6.91 -7.66 -0.63
CA ILE A 153 6.54 -9.05 -0.30
C ILE A 153 5.18 -9.11 0.43
N GLY A 154 4.84 -8.10 1.22
CA GLY A 154 3.52 -7.96 1.83
C GLY A 154 2.39 -7.89 0.80
N ASN A 155 2.61 -7.24 -0.34
CA ASN A 155 1.64 -7.26 -1.45
C ASN A 155 1.51 -8.67 -2.05
N TYR A 156 2.61 -9.41 -2.25
CA TYR A 156 2.52 -10.78 -2.76
C TYR A 156 1.78 -11.72 -1.80
N ILE A 157 2.08 -11.66 -0.50
CA ILE A 157 1.36 -12.42 0.53
C ILE A 157 -0.14 -12.07 0.50
N GLY A 158 -0.48 -10.78 0.46
CA GLY A 158 -1.86 -10.33 0.37
C GLY A 158 -2.57 -10.80 -0.90
N GLY A 159 -1.88 -10.79 -2.05
CA GLY A 159 -2.40 -11.30 -3.31
C GLY A 159 -2.78 -12.78 -3.24
N LEU A 160 -1.85 -13.61 -2.75
CA LEU A 160 -2.06 -15.06 -2.56
C LEU A 160 -3.21 -15.36 -1.57
N GLU A 161 -3.37 -14.55 -0.52
CA GLU A 161 -4.51 -14.67 0.39
C GLU A 161 -5.84 -14.31 -0.28
N VAL A 162 -5.87 -13.20 -1.01
CA VAL A 162 -7.06 -12.67 -1.67
C VAL A 162 -7.54 -13.62 -2.78
N GLN A 163 -6.63 -14.15 -3.59
CA GLN A 163 -6.93 -15.02 -4.73
C GLN A 163 -7.92 -16.14 -4.37
N ARG A 164 -7.71 -16.75 -3.21
CA ARG A 164 -8.54 -17.83 -2.68
C ARG A 164 -9.94 -17.36 -2.27
N MET A 165 -10.03 -16.15 -1.72
CA MET A 165 -11.29 -15.56 -1.24
C MET A 165 -12.22 -15.12 -2.37
N LEU A 166 -11.65 -14.74 -3.53
CA LEU A 166 -12.40 -14.23 -4.68
C LEU A 166 -13.31 -15.27 -5.35
N ARG A 167 -13.37 -16.50 -4.85
CA ARG A 167 -14.32 -17.51 -5.31
C ARG A 167 -15.64 -17.47 -4.57
N ASP A 168 -15.62 -16.97 -3.34
CA ASP A 168 -16.76 -17.03 -2.43
C ASP A 168 -17.38 -15.66 -2.21
N SER A 169 -16.59 -14.59 -2.28
CA SER A 169 -17.11 -13.24 -2.07
C SER A 169 -16.23 -12.13 -2.68
N PRO A 170 -16.79 -10.93 -2.88
CA PRO A 170 -16.00 -9.75 -3.22
C PRO A 170 -14.98 -9.45 -2.12
N VAL A 171 -13.79 -9.02 -2.52
CA VAL A 171 -12.74 -8.63 -1.58
C VAL A 171 -12.39 -7.16 -1.75
N VAL A 172 -12.38 -6.42 -0.65
CA VAL A 172 -11.93 -5.02 -0.60
C VAL A 172 -10.58 -4.97 0.09
N MET A 173 -9.56 -4.48 -0.60
CA MET A 173 -8.20 -4.33 -0.08
C MET A 173 -7.89 -2.87 0.23
N ASP A 174 -7.57 -2.55 1.49
CA ASP A 174 -7.09 -1.23 1.92
C ASP A 174 -5.59 -1.13 1.65
N ARG A 175 -5.25 -0.38 0.59
CA ARG A 175 -3.93 -0.27 -0.05
C ARG A 175 -3.43 -1.55 -0.71
N TYR A 176 -2.68 -1.38 -1.79
CA TYR A 176 -1.97 -2.47 -2.45
C TYR A 176 -0.68 -1.98 -3.14
N TRP A 177 -0.37 -2.46 -4.34
CA TRP A 177 0.86 -2.09 -5.05
C TRP A 177 0.94 -0.60 -5.41
N HIS A 178 -0.16 0.06 -5.80
CA HIS A 178 -0.14 1.51 -6.10
C HIS A 178 0.37 2.35 -4.93
N SER A 179 -0.05 2.01 -3.70
CA SER A 179 0.48 2.64 -2.47
C SER A 179 1.99 2.51 -2.34
N TYR A 180 2.51 1.32 -2.63
CA TYR A 180 3.93 1.03 -2.58
C TYR A 180 4.70 1.77 -3.68
N ALA A 181 4.27 1.67 -4.93
CA ALA A 181 4.90 2.33 -6.06
C ALA A 181 4.90 3.87 -5.92
N ALA A 182 3.79 4.45 -5.46
CA ALA A 182 3.70 5.90 -5.24
C ALA A 182 4.66 6.38 -4.15
N LEU A 183 4.83 5.58 -3.09
CA LEU A 183 5.78 5.85 -2.03
C LEU A 183 7.22 5.72 -2.53
N ALA A 184 7.56 4.64 -3.23
CA ALA A 184 8.90 4.38 -3.76
C ALA A 184 9.36 5.48 -4.72
N ILE A 185 8.52 5.84 -5.70
CA ILE A 185 8.79 6.92 -6.67
C ILE A 185 8.96 8.27 -5.96
N SER A 186 8.05 8.62 -5.04
CA SER A 186 8.13 9.92 -4.35
C SER A 186 9.34 10.02 -3.43
N THR A 187 9.74 8.89 -2.82
CA THR A 187 10.93 8.80 -1.97
C THR A 187 12.19 8.96 -2.81
N ALA A 188 12.25 8.32 -3.98
CA ALA A 188 13.36 8.42 -4.92
C ALA A 188 13.56 9.86 -5.41
N VAL A 189 12.48 10.51 -5.88
CA VAL A 189 12.54 11.91 -6.36
C VAL A 189 12.93 12.87 -5.24
N ASN A 190 12.48 12.62 -4.01
CA ASN A 190 12.79 13.48 -2.88
C ASN A 190 14.24 13.32 -2.39
N ASN A 191 14.74 12.10 -2.32
CA ASN A 191 16.05 11.82 -1.71
C ASN A 191 17.20 11.85 -2.72
N TYR A 192 16.91 11.66 -4.01
CA TYR A 192 17.91 11.64 -5.07
C TYR A 192 17.52 12.56 -6.24
N PRO A 193 17.22 13.86 -5.99
CA PRO A 193 16.69 14.75 -7.02
C PRO A 193 17.63 14.95 -8.21
N ASP A 194 18.95 14.78 -8.03
CA ASP A 194 19.93 14.88 -9.10
C ASP A 194 20.08 13.59 -9.91
N GLN A 195 19.67 12.45 -9.36
CA GLN A 195 19.83 11.12 -9.95
C GLN A 195 18.51 10.54 -10.49
N TYR A 196 17.38 11.00 -9.94
CA TYR A 196 16.07 10.45 -10.25
C TYR A 196 15.04 11.57 -10.42
N GLN A 197 14.74 11.87 -11.68
CA GLN A 197 13.68 12.80 -12.06
C GLN A 197 12.31 12.13 -11.94
N PHE A 198 11.27 12.94 -11.72
CA PHE A 198 9.91 12.42 -11.62
C PHE A 198 9.48 11.77 -12.96
N PRO A 199 9.20 10.45 -13.01
CA PRO A 199 9.03 9.73 -14.27
C PRO A 199 7.84 10.23 -15.09
N PRO A 200 7.96 10.40 -16.43
CA PRO A 200 6.86 10.88 -17.27
C PRO A 200 5.70 9.88 -17.35
N LYS A 201 4.50 10.35 -17.73
CA LYS A 201 3.35 9.46 -17.93
C LYS A 201 3.67 8.40 -19.01
N GLY A 202 3.35 7.13 -18.73
CA GLY A 202 3.62 6.00 -19.63
C GLY A 202 5.00 5.37 -19.44
N ASP A 203 5.79 5.83 -18.47
CA ASP A 203 7.02 5.16 -18.05
C ASP A 203 6.72 3.78 -17.43
N LYS A 204 7.57 2.78 -17.72
CA LYS A 204 7.42 1.40 -17.26
C LYS A 204 7.42 1.26 -15.74
N VAL A 205 7.99 2.21 -15.00
CA VAL A 205 7.91 2.25 -13.54
C VAL A 205 6.46 2.22 -13.02
N TYR A 206 5.50 2.64 -13.85
CA TYR A 206 4.07 2.67 -13.55
C TYR A 206 3.33 1.37 -13.91
N ASP A 207 4.02 0.40 -14.52
CA ASP A 207 3.45 -0.88 -14.91
C ASP A 207 3.14 -1.74 -13.69
N TRP A 208 1.97 -2.36 -13.71
CA TRP A 208 1.58 -3.35 -12.71
C TRP A 208 2.48 -4.61 -12.82
N PRO A 209 2.96 -5.19 -11.70
CA PRO A 209 3.74 -6.43 -11.72
C PRO A 209 2.97 -7.59 -12.37
N GLU A 210 3.57 -8.27 -13.33
CA GLU A 210 2.87 -9.30 -14.11
C GLU A 210 2.49 -10.53 -13.27
N ASP A 211 3.28 -10.84 -12.25
CA ASP A 211 3.12 -11.96 -11.33
C ASP A 211 2.33 -11.63 -10.05
N LEU A 212 1.84 -10.38 -9.92
CA LEU A 212 1.00 -9.95 -8.80
C LEU A 212 -0.49 -9.96 -9.18
N LEU A 213 -1.33 -10.51 -8.30
CA LEU A 213 -2.78 -10.57 -8.48
C LEU A 213 -3.38 -9.21 -8.85
N LYS A 214 -3.87 -9.08 -10.08
CA LYS A 214 -4.39 -7.81 -10.59
C LYS A 214 -5.81 -7.51 -10.05
N PRO A 215 -6.06 -6.30 -9.51
CA PRO A 215 -7.40 -5.90 -9.09
C PRO A 215 -8.30 -5.54 -10.28
N ASP A 216 -9.62 -5.72 -10.14
CA ASP A 216 -10.59 -5.35 -11.18
C ASP A 216 -10.86 -3.84 -11.20
N ILE A 217 -10.68 -3.18 -10.05
CA ILE A 217 -10.79 -1.74 -9.92
C ILE A 217 -9.91 -1.22 -8.78
N VAL A 218 -9.31 -0.05 -9.00
CA VAL A 218 -8.57 0.69 -7.98
C VAL A 218 -9.24 2.05 -7.78
N LEU A 219 -9.69 2.33 -6.57
CA LEU A 219 -10.42 3.53 -6.20
C LEU A 219 -9.52 4.42 -5.34
N LEU A 220 -9.10 5.57 -5.85
CA LEU A 220 -8.26 6.52 -5.13
C LEU A 220 -9.13 7.55 -4.39
N LEU A 221 -9.21 7.45 -3.06
CA LEU A 221 -9.86 8.49 -2.25
C LEU A 221 -8.99 9.75 -2.21
N SER A 222 -9.49 10.81 -2.83
CA SER A 222 -8.91 12.15 -2.82
C SER A 222 -9.67 13.02 -1.82
N VAL A 223 -8.95 13.69 -0.92
CA VAL A 223 -9.53 14.57 0.10
C VAL A 223 -8.65 15.80 0.19
N ASP A 224 -9.27 16.96 0.33
CA ASP A 224 -8.58 18.23 0.48
C ASP A 224 -7.69 18.18 1.74
N GLU A 225 -6.52 18.79 1.65
CA GLU A 225 -5.51 18.66 2.71
C GLU A 225 -6.02 19.20 4.04
N ASP A 226 -6.77 20.30 4.05
CA ASP A 226 -7.34 20.88 5.27
C ASP A 226 -8.36 19.93 5.92
N ILE A 227 -9.23 19.31 5.14
CA ILE A 227 -10.20 18.31 5.61
C ILE A 227 -9.45 17.09 6.15
N ARG A 228 -8.43 16.61 5.44
CA ARG A 228 -7.58 15.49 5.86
C ARG A 228 -6.89 15.77 7.20
N GLN A 229 -6.32 16.96 7.37
CA GLN A 229 -5.69 17.38 8.63
C GLN A 229 -6.70 17.49 9.77
N GLN A 230 -7.89 18.04 9.53
CA GLN A 230 -8.97 18.07 10.52
C GLN A 230 -9.37 16.66 10.97
N ARG A 231 -9.54 15.72 10.03
CA ARG A 231 -9.87 14.32 10.33
C ARG A 231 -8.78 13.64 11.16
N LEU A 232 -7.51 13.83 10.81
CA LEU A 232 -6.37 13.32 11.59
C LEU A 232 -6.32 13.90 13.00
N ASN A 233 -6.57 15.20 13.15
CA ASN A 233 -6.58 15.86 14.46
C ASN A 233 -7.73 15.36 15.34
N LYS A 234 -8.93 15.15 14.78
CA LYS A 234 -10.06 14.54 15.51
C LYS A 234 -9.72 13.13 15.99
N ARG A 235 -9.13 12.30 15.13
CA ARG A 235 -8.70 10.94 15.47
C ARG A 235 -7.69 10.93 16.63
N ARG A 236 -6.66 11.77 16.56
CA ARG A 236 -5.64 11.89 17.64
C ARG A 236 -6.27 12.21 18.99
N LYS A 237 -7.17 13.20 19.03
CA LYS A 237 -7.92 13.58 20.23
C LYS A 237 -8.75 12.42 20.78
N ALA A 238 -9.44 11.69 19.90
CA ALA A 238 -10.29 10.56 20.29
C ALA A 238 -9.51 9.38 20.90
N HIS A 239 -8.25 9.17 20.50
CA HIS A 239 -7.42 8.07 20.99
C HIS A 239 -6.52 8.44 22.18
N GLY A 240 -6.67 9.64 22.77
CA GLY A 240 -5.81 10.08 23.89
C GLY A 240 -4.33 10.24 23.52
N VAL A 241 -4.01 10.25 22.21
CA VAL A 241 -2.66 10.41 21.70
C VAL A 241 -2.34 11.91 21.65
N ILE A 242 -1.70 12.39 22.72
CA ILE A 242 -1.22 13.78 22.87
C ILE A 242 0.10 13.99 22.10
N GLU A 243 0.89 12.92 21.90
CA GLU A 243 2.13 12.97 21.14
C GLU A 243 1.90 12.65 19.66
N LYS A 244 2.28 13.61 18.80
CA LYS A 244 2.11 13.51 17.34
C LYS A 244 2.84 12.25 16.83
N PRO A 245 2.37 11.57 15.76
CA PRO A 245 3.30 10.94 14.83
C PRO A 245 4.02 12.09 14.13
N GLU A 246 4.96 12.69 14.86
CA GLU A 246 5.52 14.01 14.62
C GLU A 246 6.37 14.02 13.37
N SER A 247 6.69 12.86 12.83
CA SER A 247 7.66 12.74 11.76
C SER A 247 7.05 12.90 10.37
N PHE A 248 6.07 12.08 9.96
CA PHE A 248 5.57 12.17 8.58
C PHE A 248 4.71 13.41 8.32
N THR A 249 3.89 13.85 9.29
CA THR A 249 3.14 15.11 9.12
C THR A 249 4.08 16.32 9.10
N LYS A 250 5.13 16.35 9.93
CA LYS A 250 6.16 17.41 9.89
C LYS A 250 6.99 17.33 8.61
N PHE A 251 7.27 16.13 8.12
CA PHE A 251 7.90 15.93 6.84
C PHE A 251 7.06 16.48 5.69
N LEU A 252 5.78 16.13 5.60
CA LEU A 252 4.90 16.66 4.55
C LEU A 252 4.81 18.19 4.59
N LYS A 253 4.88 18.80 5.78
CA LYS A 253 5.00 20.27 5.93
C LYS A 253 6.31 20.82 5.40
N LYS A 254 7.43 20.11 5.60
CA LYS A 254 8.76 20.49 5.09
C LYS A 254 8.94 20.20 3.61
N CYS A 255 8.19 19.24 3.08
CA CYS A 255 8.32 18.71 1.73
C CYS A 255 6.93 18.66 1.06
N PRO A 256 6.32 19.83 0.78
CA PRO A 256 4.97 19.91 0.24
C PRO A 256 4.83 19.21 -1.12
N LEU A 257 5.92 19.18 -1.90
CA LEU A 257 5.95 18.50 -3.20
C LEU A 257 5.82 16.98 -3.07
N PHE A 258 6.21 16.37 -1.95
CA PHE A 258 6.13 14.92 -1.77
C PHE A 258 4.70 14.39 -1.90
N LEU A 259 3.73 15.09 -1.31
CA LEU A 259 2.32 14.73 -1.43
C LEU A 259 1.85 14.84 -2.89
N SER A 260 2.26 15.91 -3.57
CA SER A 260 1.93 16.13 -4.99
C SER A 260 2.54 15.05 -5.89
N HIS A 261 3.77 14.62 -5.60
CA HIS A 261 4.47 13.52 -6.26
C HIS A 261 3.72 12.20 -6.06
N MET A 262 3.32 11.87 -4.83
CA MET A 262 2.55 10.65 -4.56
C MET A 262 1.24 10.64 -5.34
N LEU A 263 0.46 11.73 -5.26
CA LEU A 263 -0.84 11.83 -5.95
C LEU A 263 -0.67 11.78 -7.47
N THR A 264 0.39 12.39 -8.00
CA THR A 264 0.71 12.35 -9.43
C THR A 264 1.12 10.93 -9.85
N ALA A 265 1.91 10.22 -9.04
CA ALA A 265 2.30 8.84 -9.31
C ALA A 265 1.08 7.91 -9.36
N TYR A 266 0.17 7.98 -8.40
CA TYR A 266 -1.10 7.23 -8.46
C TYR A 266 -1.86 7.46 -9.76
N LYS A 267 -1.95 8.72 -10.22
CA LYS A 267 -2.69 9.10 -11.43
C LYS A 267 -1.98 8.69 -12.73
N ARG A 268 -0.68 8.36 -12.69
CA ARG A 268 0.10 7.90 -13.85
C ARG A 268 0.13 6.38 -13.99
N MET A 269 -0.12 5.64 -12.90
CA MET A 269 -0.25 4.18 -12.93
C MET A 269 -1.40 3.73 -13.83
N HIS A 270 -1.17 2.62 -14.53
CA HIS A 270 -2.12 2.05 -15.48
C HIS A 270 -2.09 0.53 -15.47
N ASN A 271 -3.14 -0.08 -16.02
CA ASN A 271 -3.30 -1.54 -16.13
C ASN A 271 -3.07 -2.32 -14.80
N PRO A 272 -3.79 -1.98 -13.70
CA PRO A 272 -4.96 -1.13 -13.67
C PRO A 272 -4.65 0.32 -13.27
N GLY A 273 -5.37 1.26 -13.88
CA GLY A 273 -5.33 2.67 -13.48
C GLY A 273 -6.24 2.97 -12.29
N VAL A 274 -6.10 4.16 -11.72
CA VAL A 274 -6.95 4.61 -10.60
C VAL A 274 -8.20 5.33 -11.10
N VAL A 275 -9.34 5.03 -10.46
CA VAL A 275 -10.56 5.83 -10.53
C VAL A 275 -10.57 6.75 -9.31
N VAL A 276 -10.46 8.06 -9.55
CA VAL A 276 -10.46 9.05 -8.47
C VAL A 276 -11.86 9.21 -7.91
N ILE A 277 -11.99 9.12 -6.59
CA ILE A 277 -13.22 9.32 -5.84
C ILE A 277 -13.02 10.54 -4.94
N ASP A 278 -13.94 11.51 -5.04
CA ASP A 278 -14.00 12.62 -4.09
C ASP A 278 -14.42 12.08 -2.72
N GLY A 279 -13.52 12.22 -1.74
CA GLY A 279 -13.70 11.80 -0.35
C GLY A 279 -13.99 12.97 0.60
N ASN A 280 -14.20 14.19 0.09
CA ASN A 280 -14.58 15.36 0.88
C ASN A 280 -16.00 15.25 1.48
N PRO A 281 -17.02 14.72 0.78
CA PRO A 281 -18.40 14.60 1.29
C PRO A 281 -18.55 13.65 2.49
N THR A 282 -19.81 13.41 2.89
CA THR A 282 -20.14 12.47 3.97
C THR A 282 -19.76 11.02 3.62
N VAL A 283 -19.61 10.17 4.63
CA VAL A 283 -19.29 8.74 4.43
C VAL A 283 -20.32 8.05 3.53
N GLU A 284 -21.60 8.40 3.67
CA GLU A 284 -22.68 7.82 2.87
C GLU A 284 -22.59 8.21 1.39
N GLU A 285 -22.35 9.49 1.10
CA GLU A 285 -22.18 9.99 -0.27
C GLU A 285 -20.96 9.35 -0.95
N VAL A 286 -19.83 9.26 -0.23
CA VAL A 286 -18.61 8.61 -0.72
C VAL A 286 -18.87 7.12 -0.98
N LEU A 287 -19.56 6.42 -0.06
CA LEU A 287 -19.92 5.02 -0.21
C LEU A 287 -20.83 4.79 -1.43
N ASN A 288 -21.83 5.65 -1.64
CA ASN A 288 -22.73 5.56 -2.79
C ASN A 288 -21.98 5.76 -4.11
N SER A 289 -21.06 6.73 -4.15
CA SER A 289 -20.17 6.95 -5.30
C SER A 289 -19.33 5.71 -5.61
N ILE A 290 -18.66 5.14 -4.62
CA ILE A 290 -17.87 3.91 -4.77
C ILE A 290 -18.73 2.73 -5.21
N TYR A 291 -19.86 2.51 -4.55
CA TYR A 291 -20.75 1.41 -4.87
C TYR A 291 -21.25 1.50 -6.31
N SER A 292 -21.51 2.69 -6.84
CA SER A 292 -21.90 2.88 -8.24
C SER A 292 -20.84 2.36 -9.23
N LYS A 293 -19.54 2.48 -8.89
CA LYS A 293 -18.42 1.99 -9.71
C LYS A 293 -18.19 0.50 -9.57
N VAL A 294 -18.45 -0.06 -8.39
CA VAL A 294 -18.22 -1.47 -8.07
C VAL A 294 -19.40 -2.37 -8.49
N LYS A 295 -20.64 -1.90 -8.39
CA LYS A 295 -21.86 -2.68 -8.67
C LYS A 295 -21.84 -3.41 -10.03
N PRO A 296 -21.35 -2.82 -11.14
CA PRO A 296 -21.27 -3.53 -12.42
C PRO A 296 -20.35 -4.76 -12.39
N LEU A 297 -19.29 -4.74 -11.57
CA LEU A 297 -18.34 -5.86 -11.44
C LEU A 297 -18.97 -7.03 -10.70
N ILE A 298 -19.81 -6.75 -9.70
CA ILE A 298 -20.55 -7.74 -8.92
C ILE A 298 -21.59 -8.47 -9.79
N LYS A 299 -22.29 -7.76 -10.67
CA LYS A 299 -23.28 -8.37 -11.58
C LYS A 299 -22.67 -9.33 -12.60
N LYS A 300 -21.46 -9.03 -13.07
CA LYS A 300 -20.70 -9.94 -13.96
C LYS A 300 -20.26 -11.24 -13.27
N SER A 301 -20.30 -11.26 -11.94
CA SER A 301 -19.81 -12.35 -11.09
C SER A 301 -20.92 -13.34 -10.70
N GLN A 302 -22.19 -13.02 -10.98
CA GLN A 302 -23.34 -13.88 -10.69
C GLN A 302 -23.74 -14.61 -11.98
N PRO A 303 -23.92 -15.96 -11.93
CA PRO A 303 -24.34 -16.74 -13.09
C PRO A 303 -25.72 -16.34 -13.62
#